data_AF-A0A7Y5H597-F1
#
_entry.id   AF-A0A7Y5H597-F1
#
_cell.length_a   1.000
_cell.length_b   1.000
_cell.length_c   1.000
_cell.angle_alpha   90.00
_cell.angle_beta   90.00
_cell.angle_gamma   90.00
#
_symmetry.space_group_name_H-M   'P 1'
#
loop_
_entity.id
_entity.type
_entity.pdbx_description
1 polymer ?
#
loop_
_entity_poly.entity_id
_entity_poly.type
_entity_poly.pdbx_seq_one_letter_code
_entity_poly.pdbx_strand_id
1 'polypeptide(L)'
;MKLGWFILLITVCMSNVNSQEAQAYFDDGGKMAVIDASTNTRLNLFPSYEGFIEARLFETEDGEYMLEILYQANHKILRQRIPQNGDQVRALRERIASGKTQQQASVINQEGRVRLLSVAAGASLGYYAIAVPIIAKVEGRAAVGLYLLTGGLGFYVPYQITKNMSITHGAADGYTYGLFHGAGYGAAINFLASGGDITGRQFLFSTSVGSIAGSILGYQYAKRNNLSSGDVAVYNIGGLYGTGMGLGAAALTETKKSRIYAASGLVGNMAGLVIGHSFLNAQHYTSGDMDMVMNSGALGAYLLPSVLLPTKLKDNRIYIAATMTGGTLGLMMGNNLIRGKDFTASQSRVIALGGAAGLLTGAGIAYLVAPEDKPRWYVASSAVGGLIGFSWMYASNKDKVEHESGNKTSLKIRFMPENYLMAKLARHERNSPGLPIITAKLIF
;
A
#
# COMPACT_ATOMS: atom_id res chain seq x y z
N MET A 1 -33.23 13.67 -100.95
CA MET A 1 -33.84 12.49 -100.30
C MET A 1 -32.75 11.62 -99.67
N LYS A 2 -32.46 11.82 -98.38
CA LYS A 2 -31.88 10.79 -97.50
C LYS A 2 -32.43 11.02 -96.09
N LEU A 3 -33.13 10.00 -95.61
CA LEU A 3 -33.85 9.91 -94.36
C LEU A 3 -32.87 9.40 -93.29
N GLY A 4 -32.71 10.11 -92.18
CA GLY A 4 -31.88 9.70 -91.05
C GLY A 4 -32.69 9.78 -89.76
N TRP A 5 -33.19 8.64 -89.30
CA TRP A 5 -33.83 8.46 -88.00
C TRP A 5 -32.76 8.48 -86.89
N PHE A 6 -32.96 9.30 -85.86
CA PHE A 6 -32.20 9.24 -84.62
C PHE A 6 -33.15 8.82 -83.49
N ILE A 7 -32.97 7.59 -83.00
CA ILE A 7 -33.64 7.06 -81.81
C ILE A 7 -32.77 7.39 -80.60
N LEU A 8 -33.30 8.18 -79.67
CA LEU A 8 -32.67 8.53 -78.41
C LEU A 8 -33.09 7.51 -77.34
N LEU A 9 -32.16 6.64 -76.93
CA LEU A 9 -32.34 5.65 -75.86
C LEU A 9 -31.93 6.31 -74.52
N ILE A 10 -32.91 6.58 -73.64
CA ILE A 10 -32.66 7.06 -72.27
C ILE A 10 -32.55 5.85 -71.36
N THR A 11 -31.32 5.52 -70.95
CA THR A 11 -31.02 4.50 -69.94
C THR A 11 -31.06 5.14 -68.56
N VAL A 12 -32.07 4.82 -67.75
CA VAL A 12 -32.16 5.22 -66.34
C VAL A 12 -31.27 4.29 -65.51
N CYS A 13 -30.10 4.78 -65.10
CA CYS A 13 -29.31 4.14 -64.04
C CYS A 13 -30.01 4.38 -62.69
N MET A 14 -30.61 3.33 -62.11
CA MET A 14 -30.99 3.35 -60.71
C MET A 14 -29.73 3.18 -59.86
N SER A 15 -29.34 4.25 -59.18
CA SER A 15 -28.33 4.21 -58.13
C SER A 15 -28.84 3.32 -57.00
N ASN A 16 -28.21 2.16 -56.79
CA ASN A 16 -28.42 1.39 -55.56
C ASN A 16 -27.86 2.23 -54.40
N VAL A 17 -28.75 2.93 -53.69
CA VAL A 17 -28.44 3.51 -52.39
C VAL A 17 -28.26 2.33 -51.44
N ASN A 18 -27.01 1.93 -51.22
CA ASN A 18 -26.68 0.99 -50.16
C ASN A 18 -26.87 1.73 -48.85
N SER A 19 -28.01 1.49 -48.18
CA SER A 19 -28.23 1.87 -46.78
C SER A 19 -27.04 1.36 -45.96
N GLN A 20 -26.25 2.28 -45.39
CA GLN A 20 -25.09 1.92 -44.58
C GLN A 20 -25.54 1.81 -43.12
N GLU A 21 -25.57 0.58 -42.59
CA GLU A 21 -25.84 0.33 -41.17
C GLU A 21 -24.59 0.71 -40.34
N ALA A 22 -24.75 1.59 -39.34
CA ALA A 22 -23.66 1.98 -38.44
C ALA A 22 -23.61 1.02 -37.23
N GLN A 23 -22.45 0.50 -36.85
CA GLN A 23 -22.35 -0.38 -35.67
C GLN A 23 -22.51 0.43 -34.37
N ALA A 24 -23.46 0.03 -33.53
CA ALA A 24 -23.74 0.62 -32.23
C ALA A 24 -23.15 -0.22 -31.08
N TYR A 25 -23.01 0.39 -29.91
CA TYR A 25 -22.46 -0.25 -28.71
C TYR A 25 -23.56 -0.73 -27.74
N PHE A 26 -23.25 -1.84 -27.05
CA PHE A 26 -24.07 -2.42 -25.98
C PHE A 26 -23.83 -1.78 -24.60
N ASP A 27 -22.99 -0.76 -24.52
CA ASP A 27 -22.78 0.05 -23.32
C ASP A 27 -22.68 1.53 -23.65
N ASP A 28 -23.07 2.38 -22.70
CA ASP A 28 -23.05 3.85 -22.87
C ASP A 28 -21.61 4.41 -22.96
N GLY A 29 -20.63 3.62 -22.52
CA GLY A 29 -19.21 3.97 -22.58
C GLY A 29 -18.55 3.70 -23.94
N GLY A 30 -19.25 3.11 -24.90
CA GLY A 30 -18.73 2.84 -26.24
C GLY A 30 -17.59 1.82 -26.27
N LYS A 31 -17.57 0.85 -25.35
CA LYS A 31 -16.50 -0.15 -25.22
C LYS A 31 -16.93 -1.55 -25.66
N MET A 32 -18.23 -1.82 -25.72
CA MET A 32 -18.76 -3.15 -26.00
C MET A 32 -19.52 -3.18 -27.33
N ALA A 33 -18.79 -3.35 -28.43
CA ALA A 33 -19.37 -3.42 -29.77
C ALA A 33 -19.95 -4.82 -30.12
N VAL A 34 -19.51 -5.87 -29.40
CA VAL A 34 -19.88 -7.28 -29.63
C VAL A 34 -20.12 -7.97 -28.30
N ILE A 35 -21.16 -8.80 -28.23
CA ILE A 35 -21.40 -9.75 -27.14
C ILE A 35 -21.02 -11.13 -27.64
N ASP A 36 -19.94 -11.72 -27.13
CA ASP A 36 -19.48 -13.05 -27.48
C ASP A 36 -20.17 -14.15 -26.64
N ALA A 37 -19.94 -15.42 -27.00
CA ALA A 37 -20.45 -16.57 -26.27
C ALA A 37 -20.07 -16.57 -24.78
N SER A 38 -18.86 -16.11 -24.45
CA SER A 38 -18.41 -16.01 -23.06
C SER A 38 -19.26 -15.01 -22.28
N THR A 39 -19.50 -13.82 -22.84
CA THR A 39 -20.31 -12.76 -22.23
C THR A 39 -21.78 -13.13 -22.17
N ASN A 40 -22.33 -13.76 -23.22
CA ASN A 40 -23.72 -14.22 -23.23
C ASN A 40 -23.98 -15.28 -22.14
N THR A 41 -23.14 -16.31 -22.06
CA THR A 41 -23.24 -17.34 -21.02
C THR A 41 -23.13 -16.72 -19.64
N ARG A 42 -22.22 -15.77 -19.50
CA ARG A 42 -21.90 -15.10 -18.24
C ARG A 42 -23.00 -14.17 -17.74
N LEU A 43 -23.75 -13.51 -18.63
CA LEU A 43 -24.81 -12.55 -18.30
C LEU A 43 -26.22 -13.10 -18.57
N ASN A 44 -26.32 -14.31 -19.13
CA ASN A 44 -27.55 -14.96 -19.56
C ASN A 44 -28.47 -14.04 -20.40
N LEU A 45 -27.91 -13.42 -21.44
CA LEU A 45 -28.62 -12.39 -22.22
C LEU A 45 -29.58 -13.01 -23.24
N PHE A 46 -29.14 -14.06 -23.93
CA PHE A 46 -29.81 -14.69 -25.06
C PHE A 46 -29.99 -16.21 -24.85
N PRO A 47 -30.74 -16.66 -23.82
CA PRO A 47 -30.86 -18.08 -23.47
C PRO A 47 -31.59 -18.93 -24.52
N SER A 48 -32.37 -18.32 -25.40
CA SER A 48 -33.14 -19.01 -26.45
C SER A 48 -32.29 -19.47 -27.63
N TYR A 49 -31.02 -19.08 -27.70
CA TYR A 49 -30.12 -19.36 -28.82
C TYR A 49 -29.12 -20.45 -28.44
N GLU A 50 -29.47 -21.71 -28.70
CA GLU A 50 -28.55 -22.82 -28.56
C GLU A 50 -27.36 -22.63 -29.53
N GLY A 51 -26.14 -22.87 -29.03
CA GLY A 51 -24.93 -22.63 -29.82
C GLY A 51 -24.67 -21.16 -30.15
N PHE A 52 -25.08 -20.21 -29.30
CA PHE A 52 -24.79 -18.78 -29.46
C PHE A 52 -23.28 -18.53 -29.71
N ILE A 53 -22.97 -17.73 -30.74
CA ILE A 53 -21.60 -17.37 -31.12
C ILE A 53 -21.34 -15.91 -30.72
N GLU A 54 -22.11 -14.99 -31.30
CA GLU A 54 -21.99 -13.55 -31.01
C GLU A 54 -23.28 -12.78 -31.31
N ALA A 55 -23.40 -11.59 -30.73
CA ALA A 55 -24.41 -10.60 -31.09
C ALA A 55 -23.76 -9.23 -31.37
N ARG A 56 -24.28 -8.54 -32.39
CA ARG A 56 -23.89 -7.19 -32.81
C ARG A 56 -25.12 -6.30 -32.90
N LEU A 57 -24.96 -5.04 -32.52
CA LEU A 57 -26.03 -4.05 -32.62
C LEU A 57 -25.67 -3.05 -33.72
N PHE A 58 -26.62 -2.75 -34.59
CA PHE A 58 -26.48 -1.75 -35.64
C PHE A 58 -27.58 -0.70 -35.49
N GLU A 59 -27.26 0.55 -35.81
CA GLU A 59 -28.20 1.67 -35.92
C GLU A 59 -28.53 1.89 -37.39
N THR A 60 -29.81 2.04 -37.66
CA THR A 60 -30.36 2.28 -39.01
C THR A 60 -30.54 3.78 -39.23
N GLU A 61 -30.73 4.20 -40.49
CA GLU A 61 -30.87 5.62 -40.85
C GLU A 61 -32.09 6.29 -40.17
N ASP A 62 -33.11 5.50 -39.81
CA ASP A 62 -34.35 5.98 -39.17
C ASP A 62 -34.22 6.13 -37.63
N GLY A 63 -33.04 5.87 -37.06
CA GLY A 63 -32.82 5.88 -35.60
C GLY A 63 -33.35 4.65 -34.87
N GLU A 64 -33.80 3.65 -35.62
CA GLU A 64 -34.11 2.31 -35.11
C GLU A 64 -32.84 1.45 -35.05
N TYR A 65 -32.86 0.37 -34.27
CA TYR A 65 -31.72 -0.54 -34.13
C TYR A 65 -32.01 -1.92 -34.73
N MET A 66 -30.95 -2.60 -35.16
CA MET A 66 -30.99 -3.97 -35.64
C MET A 66 -30.02 -4.82 -34.81
N LEU A 67 -30.57 -5.80 -34.09
CA LEU A 67 -29.77 -6.78 -33.36
C LEU A 67 -29.51 -7.99 -34.25
N GLU A 68 -28.24 -8.22 -34.58
CA GLU A 68 -27.80 -9.37 -35.35
C GLU A 68 -27.23 -10.42 -34.38
N ILE A 69 -27.83 -11.61 -34.35
CA ILE A 69 -27.39 -12.75 -33.53
C ILE A 69 -26.89 -13.86 -34.44
N LEU A 70 -25.66 -14.30 -34.19
CA LEU A 70 -25.03 -15.44 -34.85
C LEU A 70 -25.04 -16.63 -33.88
N TYR A 71 -25.55 -17.78 -34.33
CA TYR A 71 -25.66 -18.99 -33.50
C TYR A 71 -25.58 -20.26 -34.35
N GLN A 72 -25.30 -21.40 -33.72
CA GLN A 72 -25.17 -22.68 -34.38
C GLN A 72 -26.34 -23.62 -34.03
N ALA A 73 -27.12 -24.01 -35.03
CA ALA A 73 -28.20 -24.99 -34.89
C ALA A 73 -28.12 -26.03 -36.02
N ASN A 74 -28.30 -27.31 -35.69
CA ASN A 74 -28.24 -28.42 -36.65
C ASN A 74 -26.97 -28.40 -37.52
N HIS A 75 -25.81 -28.15 -36.90
CA HIS A 75 -24.49 -28.02 -37.54
C HIS A 75 -24.37 -26.91 -38.61
N LYS A 76 -25.32 -25.97 -38.67
CA LYS A 76 -25.24 -24.79 -39.54
C LYS A 76 -25.12 -23.54 -38.69
N ILE A 77 -24.31 -22.59 -39.16
CA ILE A 77 -24.25 -21.24 -38.59
C ILE A 77 -25.41 -20.46 -39.19
N LEU A 78 -26.31 -20.00 -38.32
CA LEU A 78 -27.47 -19.19 -38.67
C LEU A 78 -27.25 -17.77 -38.18
N ARG A 79 -27.87 -16.83 -38.90
CA ARG A 79 -27.87 -15.41 -38.58
C ARG A 79 -29.31 -14.95 -38.50
N GLN A 80 -29.69 -14.37 -37.38
CA GLN A 80 -31.01 -13.76 -37.19
C GLN A 80 -30.84 -12.27 -36.98
N ARG A 81 -31.62 -11.49 -37.72
CA ARG A 81 -31.73 -10.03 -37.57
C ARG A 81 -33.06 -9.72 -36.91
N ILE A 82 -33.02 -9.01 -35.80
CA ILE A 82 -34.19 -8.68 -34.98
C ILE A 82 -34.25 -7.16 -34.88
N PRO A 83 -35.31 -6.51 -35.41
CA PRO A 83 -35.49 -5.08 -35.22
C PRO A 83 -35.67 -4.79 -33.73
N GLN A 84 -35.05 -3.72 -33.25
CA GLN A 84 -35.09 -3.25 -31.88
C GLN A 84 -35.37 -1.74 -31.87
N ASN A 85 -36.32 -1.31 -31.03
CA ASN A 85 -36.50 0.11 -30.80
C ASN A 85 -35.55 0.65 -29.73
N GLY A 86 -35.45 1.97 -29.60
CA GLY A 86 -34.56 2.63 -28.65
C GLY A 86 -34.78 2.23 -27.19
N ASP A 87 -36.02 1.93 -26.79
CA ASP A 87 -36.33 1.49 -25.42
C ASP A 87 -35.86 0.06 -25.14
N GLN A 88 -35.97 -0.84 -26.13
CA GLN A 88 -35.45 -2.21 -26.03
C GLN A 88 -33.92 -2.23 -25.94
N VAL A 89 -33.25 -1.39 -26.72
CA VAL A 89 -31.78 -1.23 -26.62
C VAL A 89 -31.39 -0.68 -25.26
N ARG A 90 -32.11 0.32 -24.74
CA ARG A 90 -31.87 0.86 -23.39
C ARG A 90 -32.03 -0.21 -22.31
N ALA A 91 -33.12 -0.98 -22.35
CA ALA A 91 -33.35 -2.09 -21.43
C ALA A 91 -32.26 -3.17 -21.53
N LEU A 92 -31.76 -3.46 -22.74
CA LEU A 92 -30.63 -4.38 -22.93
C LEU A 92 -29.34 -3.84 -22.31
N ARG A 93 -29.03 -2.54 -22.52
CA ARG A 93 -27.88 -1.87 -21.89
C ARG A 93 -27.98 -1.87 -20.36
N GLU A 94 -29.17 -1.62 -19.81
CA GLU A 94 -29.43 -1.68 -18.37
C GLU A 94 -29.25 -3.10 -17.81
N ARG A 95 -29.69 -4.14 -18.53
CA ARG A 95 -29.42 -5.56 -18.16
C ARG A 95 -27.93 -5.88 -18.16
N ILE A 96 -27.19 -5.36 -19.13
CA ILE A 96 -25.73 -5.54 -19.21
C ILE A 96 -25.05 -4.79 -18.06
N ALA A 97 -25.46 -3.56 -17.77
CA ALA A 97 -24.93 -2.75 -16.67
C ALA A 97 -25.20 -3.40 -15.31
N SER A 98 -26.45 -3.79 -15.05
CA SER A 98 -26.85 -4.47 -13.81
C SER A 98 -26.19 -5.85 -13.66
N GLY A 99 -26.10 -6.62 -14.74
CA GLY A 99 -25.39 -7.89 -14.76
C GLY A 99 -23.89 -7.74 -14.48
N LYS A 100 -23.25 -6.68 -15.01
CA LYS A 100 -21.87 -6.32 -14.63
C LYS A 100 -21.79 -6.00 -13.15
N THR A 101 -22.68 -5.20 -12.58
CA THR A 101 -22.67 -4.84 -11.14
C THR A 101 -22.86 -6.07 -10.23
N GLN A 102 -23.77 -6.98 -10.59
CA GLN A 102 -24.03 -8.22 -9.84
C GLN A 102 -22.86 -9.21 -9.94
N GLN A 103 -22.14 -9.20 -11.05
CA GLN A 103 -21.01 -10.09 -11.29
C GLN A 103 -19.68 -9.55 -10.78
N GLN A 104 -19.51 -8.23 -10.76
CA GLN A 104 -18.44 -7.58 -9.99
C GLN A 104 -18.61 -7.86 -8.50
N ALA A 105 -19.84 -8.07 -8.02
CA ALA A 105 -20.10 -8.61 -6.68
C ALA A 105 -19.82 -10.13 -6.55
N SER A 106 -19.74 -10.89 -7.66
CA SER A 106 -19.51 -12.35 -7.64
C SER A 106 -18.05 -12.77 -7.88
N VAL A 107 -17.20 -11.91 -8.46
CA VAL A 107 -15.76 -12.18 -8.54
C VAL A 107 -15.13 -11.84 -7.20
N ILE A 108 -14.89 -12.87 -6.40
CA ILE A 108 -14.19 -12.76 -5.12
C ILE A 108 -12.84 -12.08 -5.36
N ASN A 109 -12.67 -10.83 -4.89
CA ASN A 109 -11.38 -10.15 -5.00
C ASN A 109 -10.33 -10.93 -4.18
N GLN A 110 -9.30 -11.48 -4.82
CA GLN A 110 -8.22 -12.26 -4.17
C GLN A 110 -6.81 -11.69 -4.43
N GLU A 111 -6.70 -10.41 -4.81
CA GLU A 111 -5.41 -9.78 -5.14
C GLU A 111 -4.37 -9.89 -3.99
N GLY A 112 -4.83 -9.82 -2.74
CA GLY A 112 -3.99 -9.90 -1.55
C GLY A 112 -3.70 -11.33 -1.08
N ARG A 113 -4.36 -12.35 -1.66
CA ARG A 113 -4.30 -13.72 -1.15
C ARG A 113 -2.89 -14.29 -1.17
N VAL A 114 -2.14 -14.11 -2.27
CA VAL A 114 -0.76 -14.60 -2.37
C VAL A 114 0.12 -14.01 -1.27
N ARG A 115 -0.01 -12.70 -1.00
CA ARG A 115 0.75 -12.03 0.07
C ARG A 115 0.41 -12.61 1.44
N LEU A 116 -0.87 -12.79 1.76
CA LEU A 116 -1.31 -13.38 3.02
C LEU A 116 -0.74 -14.79 3.21
N LEU A 117 -0.82 -15.63 2.17
CA LEU A 117 -0.31 -17.00 2.22
C LEU A 117 1.21 -17.05 2.41
N SER A 118 1.95 -16.20 1.69
CA SER A 118 3.41 -16.11 1.83
C SER A 118 3.82 -15.66 3.23
N VAL A 119 3.13 -14.68 3.82
CA VAL A 119 3.41 -14.21 5.18
C VAL A 119 3.04 -15.27 6.22
N ALA A 120 1.89 -15.93 6.07
CA ALA A 120 1.48 -17.00 6.99
C ALA A 120 2.46 -18.18 6.96
N ALA A 121 2.86 -18.62 5.76
CA ALA A 121 3.86 -19.67 5.58
C ALA A 121 5.22 -19.26 6.17
N GLY A 122 5.67 -18.03 5.89
CA GLY A 122 6.93 -17.49 6.40
C GLY A 122 6.95 -17.38 7.93
N ALA A 123 5.89 -16.87 8.55
CA ALA A 123 5.75 -16.81 10.00
C ALA A 123 5.71 -18.21 10.62
N SER A 124 5.04 -19.17 9.97
CA SER A 124 4.98 -20.53 10.49
C SER A 124 6.32 -21.24 10.42
N LEU A 125 7.02 -21.17 9.29
CA LEU A 125 8.34 -21.78 9.12
C LEU A 125 9.41 -21.09 9.96
N GLY A 126 9.42 -19.76 9.98
CA GLY A 126 10.49 -18.99 10.63
C GLY A 126 10.32 -18.85 12.14
N TYR A 127 9.08 -18.84 12.64
CA TYR A 127 8.80 -18.56 14.05
C TYR A 127 8.00 -19.67 14.73
N TYR A 128 6.80 -20.01 14.26
CA TYR A 128 5.95 -20.98 14.97
C TYR A 128 6.54 -22.39 14.99
N ALA A 129 7.20 -22.82 13.93
CA ALA A 129 7.83 -24.15 13.86
C ALA A 129 8.96 -24.32 14.89
N ILE A 130 9.62 -23.23 15.30
CA ILE A 130 10.60 -23.22 16.40
C ILE A 130 9.89 -23.12 17.75
N ALA A 131 8.89 -22.23 17.86
CA ALA A 131 8.20 -21.95 19.12
C ALA A 131 7.41 -23.16 19.64
N VAL A 132 6.66 -23.86 18.78
CA VAL A 132 5.75 -24.94 19.18
C VAL A 132 6.47 -26.10 19.87
N PRO A 133 7.58 -26.66 19.35
CA PRO A 133 8.34 -27.70 20.04
C PRO A 133 8.84 -27.26 21.44
N ILE A 134 9.34 -26.02 21.56
CA ILE A 134 9.84 -25.47 22.82
C ILE A 134 8.70 -25.30 23.83
N ILE A 135 7.53 -24.82 23.38
CA ILE A 135 6.32 -24.68 24.20
C ILE A 135 5.85 -26.05 24.70
N ALA A 136 5.83 -27.05 23.82
CA ALA A 136 5.41 -28.41 24.10
C ALA A 136 6.44 -29.22 24.91
N LYS A 137 7.66 -28.70 25.10
CA LYS A 137 8.78 -29.40 25.76
C LYS A 137 9.08 -30.75 25.11
N VAL A 138 9.04 -30.81 23.78
CA VAL A 138 9.42 -32.00 23.02
C VAL A 138 10.85 -31.87 22.48
N GLU A 139 11.54 -33.00 22.39
CA GLU A 139 12.92 -33.06 21.92
C GLU A 139 13.09 -34.18 20.86
N GLY A 140 14.27 -34.22 20.23
CA GLY A 140 14.63 -35.26 19.26
C GLY A 140 13.67 -35.32 18.07
N ARG A 141 13.28 -36.54 17.69
CA ARG A 141 12.41 -36.78 16.52
C ARG A 141 11.04 -36.11 16.63
N ALA A 142 10.49 -36.03 17.84
CA ALA A 142 9.20 -35.39 18.07
C ALA A 142 9.26 -33.88 17.82
N ALA A 143 10.36 -33.22 18.23
CA ALA A 143 10.58 -31.80 17.95
C ALA A 143 10.67 -31.51 16.45
N VAL A 144 11.45 -32.32 15.72
CA VAL A 144 11.56 -32.20 14.25
C VAL A 144 10.21 -32.43 13.57
N GLY A 145 9.46 -33.45 14.00
CA GLY A 145 8.11 -33.71 13.50
C GLY A 145 7.16 -32.53 13.72
N LEU A 146 7.14 -31.95 14.93
CA LEU A 146 6.33 -30.78 15.24
C LEU A 146 6.76 -29.52 14.49
N TYR A 147 8.06 -29.32 14.26
CA TYR A 147 8.57 -28.25 13.41
C TYR A 147 8.00 -28.35 11.99
N LEU A 148 8.16 -29.52 11.36
CA LEU A 148 7.71 -29.74 9.97
C LEU A 148 6.19 -29.63 9.83
N LEU A 149 5.44 -30.21 10.77
CA LEU A 149 3.97 -30.12 10.79
C LEU A 149 3.50 -28.68 10.95
N THR A 150 4.07 -27.94 11.90
CA THR A 150 3.71 -26.53 12.13
C THR A 150 4.04 -25.69 10.89
N GLY A 151 5.24 -25.86 10.33
CA GLY A 151 5.67 -25.18 9.11
C GLY A 151 4.70 -25.40 7.93
N GLY A 152 4.35 -26.67 7.65
CA GLY A 152 3.42 -27.01 6.57
C GLY A 152 1.99 -26.51 6.80
N LEU A 153 1.46 -26.67 8.01
CA LEU A 153 0.11 -26.20 8.35
C LEU A 153 -0.05 -24.68 8.19
N GLY A 154 1.04 -23.92 8.37
CA GLY A 154 1.07 -22.47 8.14
C GLY A 154 0.70 -22.03 6.72
N PHE A 155 0.86 -22.90 5.72
CA PHE A 155 0.40 -22.65 4.36
C PHE A 155 -0.96 -23.29 4.09
N TYR A 156 -1.12 -24.58 4.38
CA TYR A 156 -2.31 -25.35 3.98
C TYR A 156 -3.60 -24.86 4.66
N VAL A 157 -3.54 -24.49 5.94
CA VAL A 157 -4.72 -24.02 6.67
C VAL A 157 -5.22 -22.69 6.11
N PRO A 158 -4.39 -21.62 6.01
CA PRO A 158 -4.81 -20.38 5.35
C PRO A 158 -5.23 -20.59 3.90
N TYR A 159 -4.54 -21.44 3.13
CA TYR A 159 -4.89 -21.71 1.72
C TYR A 159 -6.33 -22.21 1.58
N GLN A 160 -6.74 -23.16 2.43
CA GLN A 160 -8.09 -23.73 2.41
C GLN A 160 -9.16 -22.76 2.91
N ILE A 161 -8.89 -22.04 3.99
CA ILE A 161 -9.84 -21.06 4.56
C ILE A 161 -10.10 -19.92 3.56
N THR A 162 -9.04 -19.45 2.90
CA THR A 162 -9.08 -18.26 2.04
C THR A 162 -9.60 -18.50 0.62
N LYS A 163 -9.82 -19.76 0.20
CA LYS A 163 -10.15 -20.10 -1.19
C LYS A 163 -11.40 -19.41 -1.74
N ASN A 164 -12.35 -19.10 -0.86
CA ASN A 164 -13.63 -18.46 -1.19
C ASN A 164 -13.81 -17.13 -0.44
N MET A 165 -12.72 -16.50 0.01
CA MET A 165 -12.77 -15.25 0.75
C MET A 165 -12.26 -14.09 -0.09
N SER A 166 -12.93 -12.94 0.01
CA SER A 166 -12.38 -11.70 -0.53
C SER A 166 -11.20 -11.23 0.35
N ILE A 167 -10.04 -11.08 -0.28
CA ILE A 167 -8.77 -10.67 0.32
C ILE A 167 -8.17 -9.60 -0.60
N THR A 168 -8.47 -8.35 -0.26
CA THR A 168 -7.83 -7.16 -0.84
C THR A 168 -6.37 -7.05 -0.37
N HIS A 169 -5.57 -6.20 -1.02
CA HIS A 169 -4.22 -5.92 -0.56
C HIS A 169 -4.19 -5.35 0.86
N GLY A 170 -5.07 -4.39 1.19
CA GLY A 170 -5.16 -3.84 2.54
C GLY A 170 -5.55 -4.88 3.59
N ALA A 171 -6.42 -5.84 3.28
CA ALA A 171 -6.76 -6.92 4.20
C ALA A 171 -5.57 -7.86 4.47
N ALA A 172 -4.78 -8.19 3.44
CA ALA A 172 -3.55 -8.97 3.59
C ALA A 172 -2.47 -8.22 4.38
N ASP A 173 -2.43 -6.90 4.25
CA ASP A 173 -1.50 -6.04 5.00
C ASP A 173 -1.95 -5.93 6.45
N GLY A 174 -3.25 -5.81 6.69
CA GLY A 174 -3.84 -5.87 8.03
C GLY A 174 -3.50 -7.18 8.74
N TYR A 175 -3.58 -8.31 8.02
CA TYR A 175 -3.11 -9.60 8.52
C TYR A 175 -1.63 -9.56 8.89
N THR A 176 -0.78 -9.06 8.00
CA THR A 176 0.67 -9.03 8.17
C THR A 176 1.10 -8.17 9.35
N TYR A 177 0.60 -6.94 9.44
CA TYR A 177 0.97 -6.05 10.54
C TYR A 177 0.29 -6.46 11.85
N GLY A 178 -0.95 -6.94 11.78
CA GLY A 178 -1.63 -7.54 12.93
C GLY A 178 -0.84 -8.69 13.55
N LEU A 179 -0.16 -9.51 12.72
CA LEU A 179 0.75 -10.56 13.18
C LEU A 179 1.87 -9.99 14.07
N PHE A 180 2.61 -8.99 13.60
CA PHE A 180 3.72 -8.42 14.36
C PHE A 180 3.27 -7.62 15.60
N HIS A 181 2.24 -6.77 15.47
CA HIS A 181 1.70 -6.01 16.61
C HIS A 181 1.09 -6.95 17.65
N GLY A 182 0.35 -7.97 17.20
CA GLY A 182 -0.22 -9.00 18.04
C GLY A 182 0.84 -9.74 18.85
N ALA A 183 1.97 -10.10 18.24
CA ALA A 183 3.09 -10.71 18.96
C ALA A 183 3.60 -9.78 20.08
N GLY A 184 3.80 -8.49 19.76
CA GLY A 184 4.20 -7.47 20.71
C GLY A 184 3.20 -7.31 21.87
N TYR A 185 1.90 -7.28 21.57
CA TYR A 185 0.83 -7.21 22.58
C TYR A 185 0.81 -8.45 23.46
N GLY A 186 0.93 -9.64 22.87
CA GLY A 186 1.00 -10.89 23.61
C GLY A 186 2.17 -10.91 24.59
N ALA A 187 3.36 -10.49 24.16
CA ALA A 187 4.51 -10.32 25.05
C ALA A 187 4.22 -9.31 26.16
N ALA A 188 3.76 -8.11 25.81
CA ALA A 188 3.57 -7.02 26.78
C ALA A 188 2.50 -7.36 27.82
N ILE A 189 1.37 -7.94 27.42
CA ILE A 189 0.32 -8.40 28.33
C ILE A 189 0.88 -9.46 29.28
N ASN A 190 1.68 -10.40 28.79
CA ASN A 190 2.29 -11.42 29.65
C ASN A 190 3.30 -10.83 30.65
N PHE A 191 4.13 -9.89 30.23
CA PHE A 191 5.01 -9.15 31.14
C PHE A 191 4.23 -8.40 32.22
N LEU A 192 3.08 -7.81 31.87
CA LEU A 192 2.22 -7.13 32.85
C LEU A 192 1.56 -8.12 33.82
N ALA A 193 1.00 -9.20 33.31
CA ALA A 193 0.30 -10.21 34.10
C ALA A 193 1.25 -10.99 35.04
N SER A 194 2.47 -11.27 34.59
CA SER A 194 3.47 -12.03 35.34
C SER A 194 4.38 -11.16 36.22
N GLY A 195 4.07 -9.86 36.37
CA GLY A 195 4.86 -8.95 37.22
C GLY A 195 6.24 -8.54 36.66
N GLY A 196 6.57 -8.94 35.43
CA GLY A 196 7.82 -8.62 34.73
C GLY A 196 8.74 -9.82 34.52
N ASP A 197 8.48 -10.93 35.20
CA ASP A 197 9.29 -12.15 35.12
C ASP A 197 8.57 -13.20 34.28
N ILE A 198 9.01 -13.38 33.04
CA ILE A 198 8.48 -14.40 32.14
C ILE A 198 9.58 -15.37 31.74
N THR A 199 9.28 -16.65 31.76
CA THR A 199 10.15 -17.68 31.17
C THR A 199 10.17 -17.55 29.65
N GLY A 200 11.25 -17.99 29.00
CA GLY A 200 11.33 -17.99 27.52
C GLY A 200 10.16 -18.76 26.88
N ARG A 201 9.69 -19.82 27.53
CA ARG A 201 8.50 -20.58 27.09
C ARG A 201 7.22 -19.76 27.16
N GLN A 202 7.00 -19.04 28.27
CA GLN A 202 5.84 -18.15 28.41
C GLN A 202 5.89 -17.03 27.36
N PHE A 203 7.07 -16.45 27.11
CA PHE A 203 7.26 -15.46 26.07
C PHE A 203 6.87 -15.99 24.70
N LEU A 204 7.41 -17.15 24.29
CA LEU A 204 7.10 -17.78 23.00
C LEU A 204 5.60 -18.11 22.86
N PHE A 205 4.99 -18.62 23.93
CA PHE A 205 3.56 -18.92 23.93
C PHE A 205 2.71 -17.66 23.75
N SER A 206 2.94 -16.62 24.56
CA SER A 206 2.12 -15.41 24.51
C SER A 206 2.32 -14.62 23.23
N THR A 207 3.55 -14.54 22.72
CA THR A 207 3.83 -13.93 21.41
C THR A 207 3.19 -14.72 20.27
N SER A 208 3.20 -16.06 20.30
CA SER A 208 2.52 -16.88 19.28
C SER A 208 1.00 -16.67 19.29
N VAL A 209 0.36 -16.74 20.47
CA VAL A 209 -1.08 -16.52 20.60
C VAL A 209 -1.45 -15.10 20.20
N GLY A 210 -0.71 -14.10 20.69
CA GLY A 210 -0.92 -12.71 20.35
C GLY A 210 -0.77 -12.45 18.85
N SER A 211 0.23 -13.05 18.21
CA SER A 211 0.49 -12.94 16.78
C SER A 211 -0.66 -13.48 15.93
N ILE A 212 -1.19 -14.67 16.28
CA ILE A 212 -2.36 -15.25 15.61
C ILE A 212 -3.61 -14.40 15.83
N ALA A 213 -3.88 -13.97 17.06
CA ALA A 213 -5.03 -13.12 17.37
C ALA A 213 -4.95 -11.78 16.64
N GLY A 214 -3.78 -11.15 16.66
CA GLY A 214 -3.52 -9.88 16.01
C GLY A 214 -3.65 -9.96 14.49
N SER A 215 -3.18 -11.03 13.85
CA SER A 215 -3.32 -11.21 12.40
C SER A 215 -4.78 -11.35 11.97
N ILE A 216 -5.59 -12.08 12.74
CA ILE A 216 -7.04 -12.22 12.51
C ILE A 216 -7.74 -10.88 12.71
N LEU A 217 -7.48 -10.18 13.82
CA LEU A 217 -8.10 -8.89 14.12
C LEU A 217 -7.70 -7.81 13.11
N GLY A 218 -6.43 -7.77 12.71
CA GLY A 218 -5.91 -6.86 11.70
C GLY A 218 -6.54 -7.09 10.34
N TYR A 219 -6.67 -8.35 9.90
CA TYR A 219 -7.41 -8.72 8.69
C TYR A 219 -8.86 -8.25 8.74
N GLN A 220 -9.58 -8.58 9.83
CA GLN A 220 -10.99 -8.23 9.98
C GLN A 220 -11.21 -6.73 10.02
N TYR A 221 -10.37 -5.99 10.74
CA TYR A 221 -10.44 -4.53 10.82
C TYR A 221 -10.20 -3.88 9.47
N ALA A 222 -9.14 -4.28 8.76
CA ALA A 222 -8.83 -3.75 7.44
C ALA A 222 -9.94 -4.04 6.42
N LYS A 223 -10.47 -5.27 6.44
CA LYS A 223 -11.58 -5.66 5.57
C LYS A 223 -12.88 -4.90 5.87
N ARG A 224 -13.28 -4.82 7.14
CA ARG A 224 -14.54 -4.16 7.55
C ARG A 224 -14.56 -2.68 7.19
N ASN A 225 -13.40 -2.02 7.27
CA ASN A 225 -13.26 -0.59 6.99
C ASN A 225 -12.77 -0.30 5.56
N ASN A 226 -12.68 -1.32 4.69
CA ASN A 226 -12.18 -1.20 3.31
C ASN A 226 -10.84 -0.44 3.21
N LEU A 227 -9.92 -0.70 4.15
CA LEU A 227 -8.63 -0.02 4.19
C LEU A 227 -7.78 -0.41 2.98
N SER A 228 -7.11 0.59 2.38
CA SER A 228 -6.06 0.38 1.39
C SER A 228 -4.75 -0.09 2.06
N SER A 229 -3.78 -0.57 1.27
CA SER A 229 -2.45 -0.90 1.78
C SER A 229 -1.75 0.29 2.44
N GLY A 230 -1.94 1.51 1.90
CA GLY A 230 -1.38 2.71 2.49
C GLY A 230 -2.02 3.06 3.82
N ASP A 231 -3.34 2.94 3.94
CA ASP A 231 -4.05 3.19 5.21
C ASP A 231 -3.54 2.27 6.33
N VAL A 232 -3.38 0.98 6.02
CA VAL A 232 -2.85 0.02 6.98
C VAL A 232 -1.38 0.32 7.31
N ALA A 233 -0.58 0.74 6.33
CA ALA A 233 0.81 1.12 6.58
C ALA A 233 0.93 2.35 7.51
N VAL A 234 0.01 3.33 7.41
CA VAL A 234 -0.08 4.46 8.34
C VAL A 234 -0.34 3.97 9.77
N TYR A 235 -1.32 3.09 9.98
CA TYR A 235 -1.54 2.49 11.30
C TYR A 235 -0.31 1.73 11.79
N ASN A 236 0.31 0.91 10.93
CA ASN A 236 1.46 0.13 11.31
C ASN A 236 2.63 1.00 11.77
N ILE A 237 2.97 2.04 11.01
CA ILE A 237 4.07 2.95 11.35
C ILE A 237 3.71 3.76 12.59
N GLY A 238 2.48 4.26 12.69
CA GLY A 238 1.99 4.94 13.88
C GLY A 238 2.15 4.08 15.13
N GLY A 239 1.65 2.85 15.10
CA GLY A 239 1.76 1.90 16.21
C GLY A 239 3.21 1.53 16.54
N LEU A 240 4.04 1.19 15.54
CA LEU A 240 5.43 0.79 15.76
C LEU A 240 6.27 1.93 16.33
N TYR A 241 6.12 3.11 15.76
CA TYR A 241 6.79 4.32 16.25
C TYR A 241 6.32 4.68 17.66
N GLY A 242 5.00 4.60 17.90
CA GLY A 242 4.40 4.74 19.21
C GLY A 242 5.00 3.79 20.25
N THR A 243 5.14 2.50 19.92
CA THR A 243 5.83 1.52 20.78
C THR A 243 7.25 1.98 21.08
N GLY A 244 8.01 2.39 20.06
CA GLY A 244 9.38 2.88 20.21
C GLY A 244 9.48 4.10 21.15
N MET A 245 8.57 5.06 21.00
CA MET A 245 8.50 6.24 21.87
C MET A 245 8.13 5.88 23.30
N GLY A 246 7.20 4.94 23.49
CA GLY A 246 6.83 4.42 24.80
C GLY A 246 8.00 3.72 25.50
N LEU A 247 8.69 2.82 24.80
CA LEU A 247 9.88 2.14 25.32
C LEU A 247 11.02 3.13 25.62
N GLY A 248 11.23 4.12 24.75
CA GLY A 248 12.21 5.19 24.95
C GLY A 248 11.88 6.03 26.20
N ALA A 249 10.62 6.40 26.39
CA ALA A 249 10.17 7.13 27.58
C ALA A 249 10.41 6.31 28.87
N ALA A 250 10.10 5.00 28.86
CA ALA A 250 10.44 4.13 29.97
C ALA A 250 11.95 4.08 30.23
N ALA A 251 12.76 3.97 29.18
CA ALA A 251 14.22 3.95 29.29
C ALA A 251 14.80 5.25 29.88
N LEU A 252 14.22 6.40 29.58
CA LEU A 252 14.63 7.69 30.15
C LEU A 252 14.43 7.75 31.68
N THR A 253 13.52 6.95 32.25
CA THR A 253 13.33 6.85 33.70
C THR A 253 14.35 5.95 34.40
N GLU A 254 15.24 5.27 33.66
CA GLU A 254 16.22 4.29 34.16
C GLU A 254 15.62 3.13 34.96
N THR A 255 14.31 2.90 34.81
CA THR A 255 13.65 1.76 35.43
C THR A 255 14.22 0.45 34.90
N LYS A 256 14.44 -0.51 35.79
CA LYS A 256 14.81 -1.89 35.41
C LYS A 256 13.61 -2.84 35.34
N LYS A 257 12.40 -2.32 35.61
CA LYS A 257 11.19 -3.14 35.71
C LYS A 257 10.61 -3.38 34.31
N SER A 258 10.71 -4.61 33.81
CA SER A 258 10.16 -5.03 32.50
C SER A 258 8.68 -4.67 32.33
N ARG A 259 7.89 -4.72 33.41
CA ARG A 259 6.48 -4.31 33.40
C ARG A 259 6.27 -2.86 32.97
N ILE A 260 7.19 -1.95 33.31
CA ILE A 260 7.08 -0.53 32.93
C ILE A 260 7.36 -0.38 31.45
N TYR A 261 8.38 -1.07 30.91
CA TYR A 261 8.60 -1.12 29.46
C TYR A 261 7.41 -1.69 28.71
N ALA A 262 6.83 -2.79 29.18
CA ALA A 262 5.64 -3.39 28.58
C ALA A 262 4.44 -2.43 28.60
N ALA A 263 4.15 -1.80 29.74
CA ALA A 263 3.09 -0.81 29.86
C ALA A 263 3.33 0.39 28.94
N SER A 264 4.52 0.99 28.99
CA SER A 264 4.85 2.16 28.19
C SER A 264 4.84 1.85 26.70
N GLY A 265 5.34 0.68 26.28
CA GLY A 265 5.27 0.21 24.90
C GLY A 265 3.84 0.07 24.40
N LEU A 266 2.93 -0.51 25.20
CA LEU A 266 1.50 -0.62 24.86
C LEU A 266 0.81 0.74 24.76
N VAL A 267 0.99 1.60 25.77
CA VAL A 267 0.41 2.95 25.79
C VAL A 267 0.94 3.75 24.60
N GLY A 268 2.25 3.67 24.35
CA GLY A 268 2.89 4.31 23.21
C GLY A 268 2.30 3.81 21.89
N ASN A 269 2.14 2.50 21.71
CA ASN A 269 1.54 1.94 20.51
C ASN A 269 0.11 2.45 20.28
N MET A 270 -0.74 2.40 21.31
CA MET A 270 -2.12 2.90 21.22
C MET A 270 -2.17 4.39 20.86
N ALA A 271 -1.33 5.22 21.51
CA ALA A 271 -1.22 6.64 21.16
C ALA A 271 -0.75 6.83 19.71
N GLY A 272 0.23 6.03 19.28
CA GLY A 272 0.73 6.02 17.91
C GLY A 272 -0.32 5.63 16.87
N LEU A 273 -1.18 4.64 17.16
CA LEU A 273 -2.31 4.27 16.30
C LEU A 273 -3.33 5.39 16.18
N VAL A 274 -3.65 6.08 17.29
CA VAL A 274 -4.57 7.23 17.30
C VAL A 274 -4.01 8.39 16.48
N ILE A 275 -2.73 8.70 16.66
CA ILE A 275 -2.04 9.73 15.86
C ILE A 275 -1.99 9.32 14.39
N GLY A 276 -1.68 8.05 14.09
CA GLY A 276 -1.71 7.48 12.75
C GLY A 276 -3.06 7.68 12.07
N HIS A 277 -4.14 7.37 12.77
CA HIS A 277 -5.50 7.61 12.27
C HIS A 277 -5.75 9.06 11.87
N SER A 278 -5.24 10.03 12.64
CA SER A 278 -5.39 11.45 12.31
C SER A 278 -4.71 11.85 10.99
N PHE A 279 -3.64 11.15 10.60
CA PHE A 279 -2.97 11.41 9.33
C PHE A 279 -3.79 10.96 8.12
N LEU A 280 -4.58 9.89 8.24
CA LEU A 280 -5.43 9.38 7.15
C LEU A 280 -6.43 10.43 6.64
N ASN A 281 -6.85 11.36 7.50
CA ASN A 281 -7.76 12.43 7.11
C ASN A 281 -7.05 13.61 6.42
N ALA A 282 -5.72 13.67 6.48
CA ALA A 282 -4.95 14.83 6.01
C ALA A 282 -4.51 14.71 4.54
N GLN A 283 -4.24 13.50 4.05
CA GLN A 283 -3.87 13.21 2.66
C GLN A 283 -4.04 11.72 2.35
N HIS A 284 -4.09 11.37 1.07
CA HIS A 284 -3.96 9.98 0.64
C HIS A 284 -2.54 9.48 0.91
N TYR A 285 -2.41 8.20 1.23
CA TYR A 285 -1.12 7.53 1.37
C TYR A 285 -1.13 6.26 0.55
N THR A 286 -0.09 6.05 -0.24
CA THR A 286 0.21 4.74 -0.82
C THR A 286 1.12 3.93 0.12
N SER A 287 1.32 2.64 -0.18
CA SER A 287 2.29 1.84 0.57
C SER A 287 3.73 2.36 0.43
N GLY A 288 4.11 2.87 -0.74
CA GLY A 288 5.47 3.36 -0.95
C GLY A 288 5.73 4.70 -0.27
N ASP A 289 4.71 5.56 -0.15
CA ASP A 289 4.79 6.77 0.67
C ASP A 289 5.11 6.45 2.12
N MET A 290 4.42 5.46 2.68
CA MET A 290 4.64 5.05 4.06
C MET A 290 5.99 4.38 4.27
N ASP A 291 6.50 3.61 3.30
CA ASP A 291 7.88 3.14 3.32
C ASP A 291 8.87 4.32 3.33
N MET A 292 8.61 5.38 2.56
CA MET A 292 9.44 6.60 2.55
C MET A 292 9.42 7.31 3.91
N VAL A 293 8.25 7.43 4.53
CA VAL A 293 8.11 8.00 5.88
C VAL A 293 8.89 7.15 6.89
N MET A 294 8.69 5.84 6.90
CA MET A 294 9.35 4.92 7.82
C MET A 294 10.87 4.96 7.68
N ASN A 295 11.39 4.91 6.45
CA ASN A 295 12.83 4.97 6.19
C ASN A 295 13.43 6.30 6.63
N SER A 296 12.72 7.41 6.40
CA SER A 296 13.15 8.73 6.88
C SER A 296 13.18 8.79 8.41
N GLY A 297 12.18 8.21 9.07
CA GLY A 297 12.13 8.04 10.53
C GLY A 297 13.28 7.20 11.07
N ALA A 298 13.54 6.03 10.48
CA ALA A 298 14.63 5.15 10.87
C ALA A 298 16.00 5.82 10.69
N LEU A 299 16.21 6.49 9.55
CA LEU A 299 17.41 7.25 9.28
C LEU A 299 17.62 8.39 10.28
N GLY A 300 16.55 9.15 10.60
CA GLY A 300 16.61 10.20 11.62
C GLY A 300 16.93 9.65 13.02
N ALA A 301 16.31 8.53 13.39
CA ALA A 301 16.55 7.83 14.65
C ALA A 301 18.00 7.31 14.77
N TYR A 302 18.63 6.98 13.64
CA TYR A 302 20.03 6.61 13.58
C TYR A 302 20.98 7.82 13.55
N LEU A 303 20.62 8.88 12.82
CA LEU A 303 21.51 10.00 12.53
C LEU A 303 21.90 10.80 13.78
N LEU A 304 20.93 11.26 14.56
CA LEU A 304 21.20 12.11 15.72
C LEU A 304 22.06 11.43 16.80
N PRO A 305 21.77 10.20 17.28
CA PRO A 305 22.66 9.56 18.24
C PRO A 305 24.05 9.30 17.64
N SER A 306 24.14 8.98 16.34
CA SER A 306 25.42 8.71 15.66
C SER A 306 26.36 9.91 15.67
N VAL A 307 25.86 11.12 15.42
CA VAL A 307 26.68 12.34 15.48
C VAL A 307 27.08 12.74 16.90
N LEU A 308 26.35 12.26 17.92
CA LEU A 308 26.68 12.46 19.33
C LEU A 308 27.66 11.41 19.89
N LEU A 309 27.90 10.29 19.21
CA LEU A 309 28.83 9.26 19.72
C LEU A 309 30.27 9.77 19.91
N PRO A 310 30.85 10.58 18.99
CA PRO A 310 32.20 11.12 19.15
C PRO A 310 32.40 12.03 20.36
N THR A 311 31.34 12.65 20.90
CA THR A 311 31.44 13.59 22.03
C THR A 311 31.65 12.90 23.39
N LYS A 312 31.56 11.56 23.43
CA LYS A 312 31.80 10.72 24.63
C LYS A 312 30.93 11.09 25.84
N LEU A 313 29.69 11.50 25.60
CA LEU A 313 28.71 11.70 26.67
C LEU A 313 28.52 10.38 27.44
N LYS A 314 28.57 10.46 28.77
CA LYS A 314 28.43 9.29 29.65
C LYS A 314 26.97 8.90 29.89
N ASP A 315 26.05 9.83 29.70
CA ASP A 315 24.63 9.63 30.00
C ASP A 315 23.90 9.02 28.79
N ASN A 316 23.49 7.76 28.92
CA ASN A 316 22.76 7.02 27.89
C ASN A 316 21.40 7.66 27.56
N ARG A 317 20.80 8.42 28.49
CA ARG A 317 19.53 9.12 28.26
C ARG A 317 19.64 10.14 27.15
N ILE A 318 20.81 10.74 26.96
CA ILE A 318 21.05 11.68 25.85
C ILE A 318 20.95 10.96 24.51
N TYR A 319 21.52 9.76 24.39
CA TYR A 319 21.41 8.96 23.16
C TYR A 319 19.97 8.50 22.91
N ILE A 320 19.25 8.05 23.94
CA ILE A 320 17.83 7.67 23.83
C ILE A 320 16.99 8.87 23.37
N ALA A 321 17.14 10.02 24.02
CA ALA A 321 16.44 11.25 23.66
C ALA A 321 16.79 11.71 22.24
N ALA A 322 18.06 11.59 21.83
CA ALA A 322 18.50 11.89 20.47
C ALA A 322 17.88 10.93 19.45
N THR A 323 17.81 9.63 19.72
CA THR A 323 17.13 8.64 18.86
C THR A 323 15.65 8.97 18.71
N MET A 324 14.95 9.26 19.81
CA MET A 324 13.52 9.62 19.79
C MET A 324 13.29 10.92 18.99
N THR A 325 14.07 11.95 19.29
CA THR A 325 13.99 13.26 18.61
C THR A 325 14.29 13.11 17.12
N GLY A 326 15.37 12.40 16.78
CA GLY A 326 15.80 12.17 15.41
C GLY A 326 14.77 11.37 14.63
N GLY A 327 14.19 10.33 15.24
CA GLY A 327 13.11 9.56 14.64
C GLY A 327 11.86 10.41 14.37
N THR A 328 11.50 11.26 15.33
CA THR A 328 10.37 12.21 15.17
C THR A 328 10.59 13.13 13.98
N LEU A 329 11.75 13.81 13.95
CA LEU A 329 12.10 14.75 12.89
C LEU A 329 12.19 14.03 11.53
N GLY A 330 12.74 12.81 11.51
CA GLY A 330 12.81 11.96 10.32
C GLY A 330 11.43 11.61 9.77
N LEU A 331 10.48 11.19 10.62
CA LEU A 331 9.10 10.92 10.21
C LEU A 331 8.40 12.18 9.68
N MET A 332 8.57 13.32 10.37
CA MET A 332 7.98 14.60 9.95
C MET A 332 8.53 15.05 8.60
N MET A 333 9.85 14.93 8.39
CA MET A 333 10.50 15.23 7.11
C MET A 333 10.00 14.27 6.03
N GLY A 334 10.01 12.96 6.29
CA GLY A 334 9.50 11.95 5.37
C GLY A 334 8.07 12.22 4.93
N ASN A 335 7.18 12.53 5.89
CA ASN A 335 5.79 12.88 5.61
C ASN A 335 5.67 14.15 4.75
N ASN A 336 6.58 15.11 4.90
CA ASN A 336 6.61 16.30 4.06
C ASN A 336 7.17 16.02 2.65
N LEU A 337 8.10 15.06 2.49
CA LEU A 337 8.68 14.70 1.19
C LEU A 337 7.67 14.04 0.24
N ILE A 338 6.73 13.29 0.79
CA ILE A 338 5.69 12.56 0.05
C ILE A 338 4.43 13.39 -0.25
N ARG A 339 4.28 14.60 0.32
CA ARG A 339 3.07 15.41 0.10
C ARG A 339 2.83 15.66 -1.39
N GLY A 340 1.62 15.30 -1.85
CA GLY A 340 1.19 15.47 -3.25
C GLY A 340 1.92 14.56 -4.24
N LYS A 341 2.39 13.41 -3.78
CA LYS A 341 3.10 12.40 -4.56
C LYS A 341 2.65 11.02 -4.11
N ASP A 342 2.55 10.11 -5.06
CA ASP A 342 2.17 8.72 -4.82
C ASP A 342 3.34 7.78 -5.14
N PHE A 343 4.25 7.58 -4.18
CA PHE A 343 5.40 6.70 -4.38
C PHE A 343 4.98 5.23 -4.48
N THR A 344 5.44 4.55 -5.52
CA THR A 344 5.31 3.07 -5.57
C THR A 344 6.24 2.40 -4.55
N ALA A 345 5.89 1.19 -4.12
CA ALA A 345 6.75 0.38 -3.24
C ALA A 345 8.14 0.07 -3.86
N SER A 346 8.26 0.08 -5.19
CA SER A 346 9.55 -0.11 -5.86
C SER A 346 10.43 1.13 -5.72
N GLN A 347 9.86 2.32 -5.96
CA GLN A 347 10.58 3.59 -5.83
C GLN A 347 11.05 3.82 -4.39
N SER A 348 10.19 3.57 -3.39
CA SER A 348 10.56 3.70 -1.97
C SER A 348 11.72 2.77 -1.59
N ARG A 349 11.73 1.53 -2.08
CA ARG A 349 12.81 0.56 -1.85
C ARG A 349 14.11 0.98 -2.49
N VAL A 350 14.10 1.49 -3.73
CA VAL A 350 15.32 2.01 -4.37
C VAL A 350 15.91 3.17 -3.57
N ILE A 351 15.06 4.07 -3.06
CA ILE A 351 15.50 5.18 -2.21
C ILE A 351 16.10 4.67 -0.89
N ALA A 352 15.44 3.71 -0.24
CA ALA A 352 15.94 3.07 0.98
C ALA A 352 17.29 2.36 0.77
N LEU A 353 17.44 1.65 -0.36
CA LEU A 353 18.71 1.02 -0.75
C LEU A 353 19.81 2.05 -1.01
N GLY A 354 19.48 3.21 -1.57
CA GLY A 354 20.39 4.36 -1.66
C GLY A 354 20.89 4.82 -0.30
N GLY A 355 19.99 4.92 0.68
CA GLY A 355 20.34 5.19 2.07
C GLY A 355 21.27 4.12 2.66
N ALA A 356 20.94 2.84 2.48
CA ALA A 356 21.77 1.74 2.97
C ALA A 356 23.17 1.70 2.32
N ALA A 357 23.25 1.89 1.00
CA ALA A 357 24.52 2.01 0.28
C ALA A 357 25.33 3.21 0.79
N GLY A 358 24.69 4.36 0.99
CA GLY A 358 25.31 5.54 1.57
C GLY A 358 25.86 5.29 2.98
N LEU A 359 25.12 4.56 3.84
CA LEU A 359 25.59 4.16 5.18
C LEU A 359 26.90 3.38 5.09
N LEU A 360 26.95 2.37 4.21
CA LEU A 360 28.13 1.53 4.01
C LEU A 360 29.30 2.31 3.41
N THR A 361 29.06 3.16 2.40
CA THR A 361 30.09 4.01 1.80
C THR A 361 30.66 4.99 2.82
N GLY A 362 29.82 5.65 3.62
CA GLY A 362 30.26 6.56 4.69
C GLY A 362 31.08 5.84 5.76
N ALA A 363 30.67 4.63 6.16
CA ALA A 363 31.44 3.78 7.06
C ALA A 363 32.81 3.41 6.47
N GLY A 364 32.84 2.98 5.21
CA GLY A 364 34.07 2.57 4.50
C GLY A 364 35.07 3.71 4.33
N ILE A 365 34.61 4.91 3.98
CA ILE A 365 35.48 6.11 3.90
C ILE A 365 36.09 6.40 5.28
N ALA A 366 35.29 6.38 6.33
CA ALA A 366 35.81 6.59 7.68
C ALA A 366 36.78 5.48 8.09
N TYR A 367 36.54 4.22 7.71
CA TYR A 367 37.47 3.12 7.95
C TYR A 367 38.85 3.35 7.34
N LEU A 368 38.91 3.95 6.16
CA LEU A 368 40.18 4.25 5.47
C LEU A 368 40.90 5.49 6.01
N VAL A 369 40.16 6.49 6.50
CA VAL A 369 40.71 7.81 6.85
C VAL A 369 40.86 8.01 8.37
N ALA A 370 39.97 7.43 9.17
CA ALA A 370 39.95 7.64 10.60
C ALA A 370 41.03 6.80 11.30
N PRO A 371 41.73 7.36 12.31
CA PRO A 371 42.65 6.62 13.15
C PRO A 371 42.01 5.37 13.78
N GLU A 372 42.77 4.27 13.90
CA GLU A 372 42.29 2.99 14.44
C GLU A 372 41.70 3.08 15.86
N ASP A 373 42.11 4.08 16.65
CA ASP A 373 41.66 4.29 18.03
C ASP A 373 40.29 4.99 18.14
N LYS A 374 39.62 5.26 17.02
CA LYS A 374 38.43 6.15 16.96
C LYS A 374 37.19 5.52 16.30
N PRO A 375 36.71 4.34 16.77
CA PRO A 375 35.64 3.61 16.11
C PRO A 375 34.28 4.33 16.05
N ARG A 376 34.07 5.33 16.91
CA ARG A 376 32.81 6.11 16.95
C ARG A 376 32.64 7.01 15.73
N TRP A 377 33.72 7.35 15.03
CA TRP A 377 33.67 8.13 13.81
C TRP A 377 33.14 7.32 12.63
N TYR A 378 33.28 5.98 12.64
CA TYR A 378 32.67 5.11 11.62
C TYR A 378 31.15 5.24 11.63
N VAL A 379 30.54 5.24 12.83
CA VAL A 379 29.09 5.34 12.99
C VAL A 379 28.59 6.72 12.56
N ALA A 380 29.24 7.80 13.01
CA ALA A 380 28.90 9.16 12.60
C ALA A 380 28.99 9.35 11.07
N SER A 381 30.10 8.91 10.46
CA SER A 381 30.32 9.00 9.02
C SER A 381 29.32 8.14 8.24
N SER A 382 29.02 6.94 8.72
CA SER A 382 27.99 6.10 8.11
C SER A 382 26.65 6.84 8.07
N ALA A 383 26.22 7.45 9.17
CA ALA A 383 24.95 8.15 9.22
C ALA A 383 24.87 9.33 8.22
N VAL A 384 25.96 10.09 8.10
CA VAL A 384 26.09 11.16 7.09
C VAL A 384 26.02 10.58 5.67
N GLY A 385 26.75 9.51 5.40
CA GLY A 385 26.70 8.82 4.11
C GLY A 385 25.30 8.33 3.78
N GLY A 386 24.58 7.76 4.76
CA GLY A 386 23.20 7.31 4.59
C GLY A 386 22.24 8.44 4.26
N LEU A 387 22.39 9.59 4.92
CA LEU A 387 21.61 10.79 4.60
C LEU A 387 21.87 11.27 3.17
N ILE A 388 23.13 11.30 2.74
CA ILE A 388 23.51 11.68 1.36
C ILE A 388 22.91 10.70 0.35
N GLY A 389 23.10 9.39 0.58
CA GLY A 389 22.61 8.35 -0.34
C GLY A 389 21.08 8.33 -0.46
N PHE A 390 20.37 8.46 0.66
CA PHE A 390 18.92 8.59 0.68
C PHE A 390 18.46 9.85 -0.07
N SER A 391 19.07 10.99 0.23
CA SER A 391 18.70 12.28 -0.38
C SER A 391 18.95 12.30 -1.88
N TRP A 392 20.07 11.72 -2.33
CA TRP A 392 20.39 11.59 -3.75
C TRP A 392 19.34 10.71 -4.44
N MET A 393 19.08 9.50 -3.95
CA MET A 393 18.11 8.62 -4.60
C MET A 393 16.70 9.21 -4.59
N TYR A 394 16.30 9.90 -3.53
CA TYR A 394 15.05 10.64 -3.53
C TYR A 394 15.02 11.71 -4.64
N ALA A 395 16.06 12.54 -4.75
CA ALA A 395 16.14 13.58 -5.77
C ALA A 395 16.11 13.02 -7.20
N SER A 396 16.70 11.85 -7.45
CA SER A 396 16.70 11.19 -8.76
C SER A 396 15.39 10.49 -9.12
N ASN A 397 14.52 10.24 -8.15
CA ASN A 397 13.27 9.51 -8.37
C ASN A 397 12.01 10.38 -8.19
N LYS A 398 12.08 11.50 -7.47
CA LYS A 398 10.90 12.34 -7.15
C LYS A 398 10.12 12.86 -8.36
N ASP A 399 10.78 13.07 -9.50
CA ASP A 399 10.16 13.64 -10.71
C ASP A 399 9.51 12.55 -11.59
N LYS A 400 9.72 11.27 -11.24
CA LYS A 400 9.12 10.10 -11.90
C LYS A 400 7.88 9.59 -11.16
N VAL A 401 7.44 10.32 -10.13
CA VAL A 401 6.33 9.91 -9.27
C VAL A 401 5.03 10.47 -9.84
N GLU A 402 3.97 9.67 -9.80
CA GLU A 402 2.65 10.15 -10.17
C GLU A 402 2.19 11.22 -9.17
N HIS A 403 1.64 12.31 -9.70
CA HIS A 403 1.08 13.37 -8.88
C HIS A 403 -0.39 13.07 -8.61
N GLU A 404 -0.73 13.04 -7.33
CA GLU A 404 -2.10 12.88 -6.86
C GLU A 404 -3.00 13.96 -7.51
N SER A 405 -3.99 13.53 -8.29
CA SER A 405 -4.93 14.45 -8.95
C SER A 405 -5.93 14.98 -7.92
N GLY A 406 -5.59 16.07 -7.23
CA GLY A 406 -6.57 16.84 -6.46
C GLY A 406 -6.30 16.96 -4.97
N ASN A 407 -5.07 17.29 -4.58
CA ASN A 407 -4.77 17.54 -3.18
C ASN A 407 -5.49 18.83 -2.69
N LYS A 408 -6.41 18.67 -1.72
CA LYS A 408 -7.28 19.74 -1.17
C LYS A 408 -6.65 20.53 -0.01
N THR A 409 -5.39 20.26 0.36
CA THR A 409 -4.75 21.04 1.43
C THR A 409 -3.23 20.98 1.32
N SER A 410 -2.54 22.12 1.31
CA SER A 410 -1.07 22.17 1.36
C SER A 410 -0.58 23.03 2.53
N LEU A 411 0.20 22.41 3.43
CA LEU A 411 0.98 23.13 4.44
C LEU A 411 2.36 23.43 3.85
N LYS A 412 2.61 24.69 3.50
CA LYS A 412 3.93 25.16 3.05
C LYS A 412 4.71 25.70 4.24
N ILE A 413 5.74 24.96 4.67
CA ILE A 413 6.73 25.44 5.63
C ILE A 413 7.90 26.02 4.82
N ARG A 414 8.19 27.31 4.97
CA ARG A 414 9.39 27.94 4.41
C ARG A 414 10.38 28.23 5.53
N PHE A 415 11.56 27.62 5.44
CA PHE A 415 12.72 27.98 6.24
C PHE A 415 13.51 29.03 5.47
N MET A 416 13.73 30.20 6.07
CA MET A 416 14.43 31.34 5.44
C MET A 416 15.72 31.62 6.22
N PRO A 417 16.79 30.82 6.03
CA PRO A 417 18.05 30.97 6.78
C PRO A 417 18.69 32.35 6.59
N GLU A 418 18.44 33.00 5.46
CA GLU A 418 18.81 34.39 5.19
C GLU A 418 18.23 35.37 6.21
N ASN A 419 17.01 35.14 6.73
CA ASN A 419 16.40 36.01 7.73
C ASN A 419 17.10 35.90 9.09
N TYR A 420 17.70 34.75 9.41
CA TYR A 420 18.52 34.58 10.62
C TYR A 420 19.84 35.34 10.52
N LEU A 421 20.51 35.28 9.36
CA LEU A 421 21.71 36.07 9.08
C LEU A 421 21.42 37.58 9.11
N MET A 422 20.33 38.01 8.47
CA MET A 422 19.89 39.40 8.49
C MET A 422 19.51 39.87 9.89
N ALA A 423 18.83 39.05 10.70
CA ALA A 423 18.52 39.38 12.10
C ALA A 423 19.79 39.53 12.97
N LYS A 424 20.87 38.82 12.64
CA LYS A 424 22.15 38.95 13.34
C LYS A 424 22.92 40.20 12.92
N LEU A 425 22.85 40.57 11.64
CA LEU A 425 23.47 41.79 11.10
C LEU A 425 22.71 43.06 11.52
N ALA A 426 21.38 42.99 11.61
CA ALA A 426 20.52 44.11 12.00
C ALA A 426 20.61 44.49 13.49
N ARG A 427 21.33 43.74 14.33
CA ARG A 427 21.51 44.06 15.77
C ARG A 427 22.18 45.42 16.05
N HIS A 428 22.72 46.11 15.04
CA HIS A 428 23.26 47.45 15.19
C HIS A 428 22.28 48.59 14.84
N GLU A 429 21.13 48.28 14.26
CA GLU A 429 20.09 49.27 14.00
C GLU A 429 18.94 49.07 14.99
N ARG A 430 18.71 50.06 15.87
CA ARG A 430 17.79 49.97 17.01
C ARG A 430 16.31 49.74 16.64
N ASN A 431 15.95 49.73 15.35
CA ASN A 431 14.57 49.77 14.85
C ASN A 431 14.25 48.81 13.69
N SER A 432 15.05 47.77 13.41
CA SER A 432 14.73 46.86 12.30
C SER A 432 13.56 45.92 12.65
N PRO A 433 12.55 45.76 11.77
CA PRO A 433 11.43 44.86 12.00
C PRO A 433 11.90 43.39 12.05
N GLY A 434 11.39 42.62 13.01
CA GLY A 434 11.74 41.20 13.16
C GLY A 434 11.29 40.37 11.96
N LEU A 435 12.24 39.81 11.22
CA LEU A 435 11.96 38.90 10.12
C LEU A 435 11.73 37.47 10.65
N PRO A 436 10.63 36.79 10.25
CA PRO A 436 10.36 35.43 10.70
C PRO A 436 11.37 34.45 10.08
N ILE A 437 11.97 33.60 10.94
CA ILE A 437 12.92 32.55 10.52
C ILE A 437 12.17 31.33 9.94
N ILE A 438 10.95 31.10 10.43
CA ILE A 438 10.07 30.01 10.00
C ILE A 438 8.69 30.61 9.72
N THR A 439 8.16 30.36 8.51
CA THR A 439 6.75 30.65 8.20
C THR A 439 6.04 29.36 7.82
N ALA A 440 4.85 29.15 8.38
CA ALA A 440 3.97 28.04 8.06
C ALA A 440 2.67 28.62 7.48
N LYS A 441 2.37 28.29 6.22
CA LYS A 441 1.12 28.69 5.56
C LYS A 441 0.28 27.46 5.28
N LEU A 442 -0.90 27.40 5.87
CA LEU A 442 -1.92 26.41 5.55
C LEU A 442 -2.73 26.95 4.36
N ILE A 443 -2.84 26.19 3.28
CA ILE A 443 -3.66 26.51 2.11
C ILE A 443 -4.71 25.42 2.03
N PHE A 444 -5.98 25.80 2.22
CA PHE A 444 -7.16 24.96 1.98
C PHE A 444 -7.56 25.02 0.50
#